data_AF-A0A924GL34-F1
#
_entry.id   AF-A0A924GL34-F1
#
_cell.length_a   1.000
_cell.length_b   1.000
_cell.length_c   1.000
_cell.angle_alpha   90.00
_cell.angle_beta   90.00
_cell.angle_gamma   90.00
#
_symmetry.space_group_name_H-M   'P 1'
#
loop_
_entity.id
_entity.type
_entity.pdbx_description
1 polymer ?
#
loop_
_entity_poly.entity_id
_entity_poly.type
_entity_poly.pdbx_seq_one_letter_code
_entity_poly.pdbx_strand_id
1 'polypeptide(L)'
;VLNLGGGDVDTATPMGSMVFTIMAGLGQMEHDIKRERVVDSITKRRQAGKDLGGRPRLVTDSQVMNARRLIDAGETASAVARDLGMSRATFYRRSRALNLAGE
;
A
#
# COMPACT_ATOMS: atom_id res chain seq x y z
N VAL A 1 -16.23 3.19 25.70
CA VAL A 1 -17.52 3.88 25.51
C VAL A 1 -17.57 5.02 26.52
N LEU A 2 -17.54 6.28 26.08
CA LEU A 2 -17.52 7.45 26.97
C LEU A 2 -18.94 7.74 27.46
N ASN A 3 -19.17 7.66 28.77
CA ASN A 3 -20.45 7.93 29.41
C ASN A 3 -20.56 9.43 29.73
N LEU A 4 -21.41 10.15 29.01
CA LEU A 4 -21.68 11.59 29.17
C LEU A 4 -23.05 11.85 29.80
N GLY A 5 -23.46 11.03 30.78
CA GLY A 5 -24.70 11.26 31.52
C GLY A 5 -25.94 10.57 30.97
N GLY A 6 -25.79 9.41 30.31
CA GLY A 6 -26.89 8.45 30.11
C GLY A 6 -28.01 8.83 29.12
N GLY A 7 -27.88 9.91 28.36
CA GLY A 7 -28.84 10.31 27.32
C GLY A 7 -28.17 10.73 26.01
N ASP A 8 -28.97 10.79 24.93
CA ASP A 8 -28.55 11.29 23.62
C ASP A 8 -27.91 12.69 23.74
N VAL A 9 -26.77 12.90 23.07
CA VAL A 9 -26.13 14.22 22.98
C VAL A 9 -26.78 14.98 21.82
N ASP A 10 -27.62 15.96 22.15
CA ASP A 10 -28.20 16.87 21.15
C ASP A 10 -27.15 17.89 20.68
N THR A 11 -26.60 17.65 19.49
CA THR A 11 -25.59 18.50 18.84
C THR A 11 -26.16 19.81 18.30
N ALA A 12 -27.49 20.01 18.31
CA ALA A 12 -28.12 21.28 17.96
C ALA A 12 -27.99 22.34 19.08
N THR A 13 -27.68 21.91 20.31
CA THR A 13 -27.42 22.83 21.42
C THR A 13 -25.97 23.34 21.41
N PRO A 14 -25.69 24.58 21.84
CA PRO A 14 -24.32 25.08 21.95
C PRO A 14 -23.40 24.19 22.80
N MET A 15 -23.94 23.62 23.89
CA MET A 15 -23.19 22.70 24.77
C MET A 15 -22.93 21.34 24.10
N GLY A 16 -23.92 20.75 23.44
CA GLY A 16 -23.76 19.48 22.74
C GLY A 16 -22.83 19.58 21.53
N SER A 17 -22.90 20.69 20.78
CA SER A 17 -21.95 21.00 19.72
C SER A 17 -20.52 21.10 20.25
N MET A 18 -20.29 21.77 21.38
CA MET A 18 -18.97 21.90 22.00
C MET A 18 -18.40 20.53 22.39
N VAL A 19 -19.19 19.69 23.08
CA VAL A 19 -18.77 18.35 23.50
C VAL A 19 -18.45 17.48 22.28
N PHE A 20 -19.28 17.55 21.23
CA PHE A 20 -19.02 16.85 19.98
C PHE A 20 -17.70 17.29 19.33
N THR A 21 -17.42 18.59 19.26
CA THR A 21 -16.15 19.11 18.72
C THR A 21 -14.94 18.64 19.51
N ILE A 22 -15.02 18.62 20.85
CA ILE A 22 -13.93 18.12 21.70
C ILE A 22 -13.69 16.63 21.43
N MET A 23 -14.76 15.82 21.34
CA MET A 23 -14.64 14.39 21.05
C MET A 23 -14.11 14.12 19.64
N ALA A 24 -14.51 14.93 18.66
CA ALA A 24 -13.95 14.85 17.30
C ALA A 24 -12.45 15.17 17.30
N GLY A 25 -12.03 16.21 18.03
CA GLY A 25 -10.62 16.56 18.20
C GLY A 25 -9.81 15.44 18.88
N LEU A 26 -10.38 14.82 19.91
CA LEU A 26 -9.78 13.66 20.59
C LEU A 26 -9.64 12.47 19.64
N GLY A 27 -10.70 12.15 18.89
CA GLY A 27 -10.68 11.07 17.90
C GLY A 27 -9.63 11.28 16.81
N GLN A 28 -9.46 12.52 16.36
CA GLN A 28 -8.43 12.88 15.38
C GLN A 28 -7.03 12.72 15.97
N MET A 29 -6.79 13.20 17.20
CA MET A 29 -5.52 13.03 17.90
C MET A 29 -5.14 11.54 18.05
N GLU A 30 -6.09 10.69 18.44
CA GLU A 30 -5.84 9.25 18.55
C GLU A 30 -5.51 8.60 17.20
N HIS A 31 -6.17 9.03 16.12
CA HIS A 31 -5.86 8.58 14.77
C HIS A 31 -4.43 8.94 14.38
N ASP A 32 -4.03 10.18 14.63
CA ASP A 32 -2.70 10.68 14.27
C ASP A 32 -1.60 9.95 15.04
N ILE A 33 -1.79 9.69 16.34
CA ILE A 33 -0.86 8.88 17.15
C ILE A 33 -0.74 7.46 16.60
N LYS A 34 -1.86 6.82 16.23
CA LYS A 34 -1.82 5.47 15.63
C LYS A 34 -1.08 5.48 14.29
N ARG A 35 -1.32 6.49 13.47
CA ARG A 35 -0.66 6.66 12.17
C ARG A 35 0.84 6.84 12.32
N GLU A 36 1.29 7.71 13.22
CA GLU A 36 2.70 7.94 13.52
C GLU A 36 3.41 6.64 13.90
N ARG A 37 2.82 5.87 14.84
CA ARG A 37 3.38 4.57 15.25
C ARG A 37 3.49 3.57 14.10
N VAL A 38 2.52 3.55 13.19
CA VAL A 38 2.56 2.66 12.01
C VAL A 38 3.69 3.08 11.07
N VAL A 39 3.84 4.39 10.82
CA VAL A 39 4.92 4.92 9.97
C VAL A 39 6.29 4.61 10.55
N ASP A 40 6.47 4.80 11.86
CA ASP A 40 7.70 4.47 12.57
C ASP A 40 8.04 2.98 12.47
N SER A 41 7.04 2.13 12.65
CA SER A 41 7.19 0.68 12.53
C SER A 41 7.60 0.26 11.12
N ILE A 42 6.94 0.79 10.08
CA ILE A 42 7.28 0.54 8.68
C ILE A 42 8.70 1.01 8.37
N THR A 43 9.08 2.20 8.87
CA THR A 43 10.43 2.75 8.67
C THR A 43 11.50 1.86 9.29
N LYS A 44 11.30 1.41 10.54
CA LYS A 44 12.20 0.46 11.21
C LYS A 44 12.30 -0.88 10.47
N ARG A 45 11.18 -1.43 9.99
CA ARG A 45 11.17 -2.67 9.19
C ARG A 45 11.94 -2.50 7.88
N ARG A 46 11.76 -1.36 7.20
CA ARG A 46 12.45 -1.03 5.95
C ARG A 46 13.97 -0.94 6.16
N GLN A 47 14.41 -0.25 7.20
CA GLN A 47 15.84 -0.14 7.56
C GLN A 47 16.44 -1.51 7.91
N ALA A 48 15.67 -2.38 8.57
CA ALA A 48 16.07 -3.75 8.85
C ALA A 48 15.99 -4.71 7.65
N GLY A 49 15.62 -4.22 6.46
CA GLY A 49 15.46 -5.03 5.25
C GLY A 49 14.36 -6.09 5.34
N LYS A 50 13.43 -5.97 6.30
CA LYS A 50 12.33 -6.92 6.50
C LYS A 50 11.19 -6.62 5.54
N ASP A 51 10.40 -7.64 5.25
CA ASP A 51 9.14 -7.47 4.50
C ASP A 51 8.28 -6.37 5.14
N LEU A 52 7.65 -5.53 4.33
CA LEU A 52 6.76 -4.46 4.79
C LEU A 52 5.29 -4.90 4.81
N GLY A 53 5.01 -6.14 4.40
CA GLY A 53 3.67 -6.66 4.22
C GLY A 53 3.05 -6.18 2.90
N GLY A 54 1.73 -6.26 2.80
CA GLY A 54 1.01 -5.96 1.55
C GLY A 54 0.94 -7.16 0.60
N ARG A 55 0.64 -6.90 -0.67
CA ARG A 55 0.45 -7.98 -1.66
C ARG A 55 1.80 -8.60 -2.01
N PRO A 56 2.00 -9.92 -1.81
CA PRO A 56 3.24 -10.58 -2.15
C PRO A 56 3.51 -10.50 -3.66
N ARG A 57 4.79 -10.35 -4.01
CA ARG A 57 5.22 -10.34 -5.42
C ARG A 57 5.18 -11.78 -5.95
N LEU A 58 4.30 -12.03 -6.91
CA LEU A 58 4.20 -13.32 -7.59
C LEU A 58 5.24 -13.50 -8.70
N VAL A 59 5.68 -12.40 -9.32
CA VAL A 59 6.65 -12.41 -10.43
C VAL A 59 8.01 -11.92 -9.95
N THR A 60 8.97 -12.84 -9.97
CA THR A 60 10.38 -12.59 -9.59
C THR A 60 11.12 -11.75 -10.62
N ASP A 61 12.22 -11.11 -10.22
CA ASP A 61 13.07 -10.35 -11.17
C ASP A 61 13.73 -11.29 -12.19
N SER A 62 14.11 -12.51 -11.80
CA SER A 62 14.64 -13.54 -12.71
C SER A 62 13.66 -13.91 -13.83
N GLN A 63 12.37 -14.08 -13.51
CA GLN A 63 11.34 -14.34 -14.52
C GLN A 63 11.21 -13.19 -15.53
N VAL A 64 11.34 -11.93 -15.08
CA VAL A 64 11.27 -10.76 -15.97
C VAL A 64 12.50 -10.67 -16.86
N MET A 65 13.70 -10.97 -16.34
CA MET A 65 14.92 -11.02 -17.14
C MET A 65 14.89 -12.17 -18.16
N ASN A 66 14.37 -13.34 -17.77
CA ASN A 66 14.17 -14.45 -18.71
C ASN A 66 13.17 -14.08 -19.81
N ALA A 67 12.06 -13.43 -19.44
CA ALA A 67 11.09 -12.94 -20.41
C ALA A 67 11.72 -11.96 -21.41
N ARG A 68 12.56 -11.03 -20.94
CA ARG A 68 13.28 -10.07 -21.79
C ARG A 68 14.19 -10.79 -22.78
N ARG A 69 15.02 -11.74 -22.32
CA ARG A 69 15.89 -12.53 -23.19
C ARG A 69 15.13 -13.29 -24.28
N LEU A 70 13.98 -13.87 -23.97
CA LEU A 70 13.16 -14.56 -24.96
C LEU A 70 12.59 -13.59 -26.00
N ILE A 71 12.14 -12.41 -25.56
CA ILE A 71 11.66 -11.36 -26.45
C ILE A 71 12.79 -10.85 -27.37
N ASP A 72 13.99 -10.67 -26.83
CA ASP A 72 15.16 -10.23 -27.60
C ASP A 72 15.62 -11.31 -28.60
N ALA A 73 15.36 -12.58 -28.30
CA ALA A 73 15.56 -13.70 -29.22
C ALA A 73 14.47 -13.81 -30.31
N GLY A 74 13.49 -12.90 -30.33
CA GLY A 74 12.46 -12.78 -31.36
C GLY A 74 11.07 -13.29 -30.97
N GLU A 75 10.88 -13.80 -29.75
CA GLU A 75 9.57 -14.25 -29.28
C GLU A 75 8.62 -13.09 -29.00
N THR A 76 7.32 -13.31 -29.22
CA THR A 76 6.33 -12.25 -28.93
C THR A 76 6.14 -12.08 -27.43
N ALA A 77 6.11 -10.82 -26.95
CA ALA A 77 5.88 -10.52 -25.54
C ALA A 77 4.56 -11.09 -25.00
N SER A 78 3.56 -11.35 -25.86
CA SER A 78 2.30 -11.97 -25.44
C SER A 78 2.42 -13.48 -25.21
N ALA A 79 3.22 -14.18 -26.01
CA ALA A 79 3.46 -15.62 -25.82
C ALA A 79 4.28 -15.83 -24.54
N VAL A 80 5.42 -15.15 -24.44
CA VAL A 80 6.34 -15.23 -23.30
C VAL A 80 5.64 -14.90 -21.97
N ALA A 81 4.81 -13.86 -21.93
CA ALA A 81 4.08 -13.50 -20.73
C ALA A 81 3.08 -14.60 -20.31
N ARG A 82 2.37 -15.21 -21.26
CA ARG A 82 1.44 -16.31 -21.01
C ARG A 82 2.17 -17.53 -20.46
N ASP A 83 3.28 -17.91 -21.08
CA ASP A 83 4.04 -19.11 -20.71
C ASP A 83 4.69 -18.98 -19.32
N LEU A 84 5.10 -17.76 -18.96
CA LEU A 84 5.64 -17.45 -17.64
C LEU A 84 4.57 -17.11 -16.60
N GLY A 85 3.28 -17.24 -16.93
CA GLY A 85 2.17 -17.04 -16.00
C GLY A 85 2.00 -15.59 -15.53
N MET A 86 2.41 -14.60 -16.33
CA MET A 86 2.29 -13.17 -16.00
C MET A 86 1.49 -12.39 -17.04
N SER A 87 0.85 -11.30 -16.63
CA SER A 87 0.20 -10.41 -17.60
C SER A 87 1.24 -9.55 -18.34
N ARG A 88 0.98 -9.19 -19.61
CA ARG A 88 1.79 -8.23 -20.37
C ARG A 88 2.03 -6.92 -19.61
N ALA A 89 0.97 -6.40 -18.97
CA ALA A 89 1.06 -5.21 -18.14
C ALA A 89 2.03 -5.39 -16.95
N THR A 90 2.07 -6.58 -16.34
CA THR A 90 3.04 -6.90 -15.30
C THR A 90 4.45 -6.95 -15.87
N PHE A 91 4.66 -7.59 -17.02
CA PHE A 91 5.97 -7.61 -17.69
C PHE A 91 6.48 -6.18 -17.95
N TYR A 92 5.75 -5.33 -18.66
CA TYR A 92 6.21 -3.98 -18.99
C TYR A 92 6.43 -3.09 -17.75
N ARG A 93 5.52 -3.13 -16.78
CA ARG A 93 5.67 -2.38 -15.52
C ARG A 93 6.96 -2.78 -14.80
N ARG A 94 7.29 -4.07 -14.80
CA ARG A 94 8.46 -4.62 -14.11
C ARG A 94 9.74 -4.42 -14.90
N SER A 95 9.70 -4.57 -16.22
CA SER A 95 10.80 -4.28 -17.14
C SER A 95 11.25 -2.81 -17.00
N ARG A 96 10.30 -1.88 -16.97
CA ARG A 96 10.58 -0.45 -16.67
C ARG A 96 11.21 -0.25 -15.30
N ALA A 97 10.70 -0.92 -14.27
CA ALA A 97 11.24 -0.80 -12.91
C ALA A 97 12.65 -1.39 -12.77
N LEU A 98 13.02 -2.35 -13.62
CA LEU A 98 14.36 -2.95 -13.70
C LEU A 98 15.25 -2.26 -14.75
N ASN A 99 14.79 -1.18 -15.38
CA ASN A 99 15.48 -0.47 -16.47
C ASN A 99 15.87 -1.37 -17.67
N LEU A 100 15.12 -2.45 -17.91
CA LEU A 100 15.36 -3.38 -19.01
C LEU A 100 14.80 -2.89 -20.36
N ALA A 101 14.15 -1.72 -20.37
CA ALA A 101 13.44 -1.16 -21.51
C ALA A 101 14.28 -0.16 -22.34
N GLY A 102 15.60 -0.12 -22.17
CA GLY A 102 16.46 0.91 -22.77
C GLY A 102 17.89 0.50 -23.06
N GLU A 103 18.10 -0.72 -23.58
CA GLU A 103 19.29 -1.13 -24.33
C GLU A 103 18.81 -1.75 -25.65
#